data_AF-A0A9D5EYV3-F1
#
_entry.id   AF-A0A9D5EYV3-F1
#
_cell.length_a   1.000
_cell.length_b   1.000
_cell.length_c   1.000
_cell.angle_alpha   90.00
_cell.angle_beta   90.00
_cell.angle_gamma   90.00
#
_symmetry.space_group_name_H-M   'P 1'
#
loop_
_entity.id
_entity.type
_entity.pdbx_description
1 polymer ?
#
loop_
_entity_poly.entity_id
_entity_poly.type
_entity_poly.pdbx_seq_one_letter_code
_entity_poly.pdbx_strand_id
1 'polypeptide(L)'
;MQFLSTPALWPAWPFLPLVRRSRGHDELGIVFDSRSAGLMGFSSVVFKTNLFLLPATWEEFLALPHETFDGAEELFEAGWRVD
;
A
#
# COMPACT_ATOMS: atom_id res chain seq x y z
N MET A 1 3.28 -12.63 -3.91
CA MET A 1 3.92 -11.62 -4.76
C MET A 1 3.04 -11.13 -5.91
N GLN A 2 2.32 -11.98 -6.65
CA GLN A 2 1.58 -11.55 -7.85
C GLN A 2 0.51 -10.46 -7.61
N PHE A 3 -0.19 -10.47 -6.47
CA PHE A 3 -1.13 -9.41 -6.12
C PHE A 3 -0.43 -8.05 -5.95
N LEU A 4 0.70 -7.96 -5.25
CA LEU A 4 1.40 -6.70 -4.97
C LEU A 4 1.83 -5.92 -6.23
N SER A 5 2.05 -6.62 -7.35
CA SER A 5 2.51 -6.02 -8.61
C SER A 5 1.45 -5.97 -9.71
N THR A 6 0.24 -6.47 -9.46
CA THR A 6 -0.81 -6.61 -10.49
C THR A 6 -2.13 -5.95 -10.04
N PRO A 7 -2.31 -4.63 -10.27
CA PRO A 7 -3.52 -3.89 -9.88
C PRO A 7 -4.84 -4.48 -10.38
N ALA A 8 -4.83 -5.14 -11.54
CA ALA A 8 -6.01 -5.81 -12.10
C ALA A 8 -6.56 -6.95 -11.23
N LEU A 9 -5.79 -7.42 -10.24
CA LEU A 9 -6.21 -8.46 -9.30
C LEU A 9 -6.74 -7.89 -7.97
N TRP A 10 -6.74 -6.56 -7.77
CA TRP A 10 -7.05 -5.97 -6.46
C TRP A 10 -8.56 -5.89 -6.22
N PRO A 11 -9.10 -6.52 -5.16
CA PRO A 11 -10.53 -6.48 -4.88
C PRO A 11 -11.05 -5.07 -4.55
N ALA A 12 -10.19 -4.22 -3.99
CA ALA A 12 -10.50 -2.86 -3.57
C ALA A 12 -9.85 -1.79 -4.44
N TRP A 13 -9.63 -2.08 -5.74
CA TRP A 13 -9.03 -1.13 -6.68
C TRP A 13 -9.68 0.27 -6.55
N PRO A 14 -8.90 1.36 -6.43
CA PRO A 14 -7.46 1.46 -6.73
C PRO A 14 -6.52 1.16 -5.56
N PHE A 15 -7.01 0.59 -4.45
CA PHE A 15 -6.24 0.34 -3.24
C PHE A 15 -6.01 -1.17 -3.00
N LEU A 16 -4.86 -1.49 -2.42
CA LEU A 16 -4.51 -2.81 -1.92
C LEU A 16 -4.20 -2.71 -0.43
N PRO A 17 -5.14 -3.14 0.44
CA PRO A 17 -4.89 -3.24 1.87
C PRO A 17 -3.79 -4.25 2.17
N LEU A 18 -2.91 -3.88 3.11
CA LEU A 18 -1.80 -4.68 3.57
C LEU A 18 -1.79 -4.74 5.10
N VAL A 19 -1.27 -5.85 5.61
CA VAL A 19 -0.98 -6.07 7.02
C VAL A 19 0.47 -6.51 7.19
N ARG A 20 1.17 -5.93 8.17
CA ARG A 20 2.46 -6.41 8.66
C ARG A 20 2.29 -6.80 10.12
N ARG A 21 2.47 -8.09 10.40
CA ARG A 21 2.28 -8.65 11.74
C ARG A 21 3.61 -8.62 12.49
N SER A 22 3.66 -7.93 13.61
CA SER A 22 4.81 -7.90 14.54
C SER A 22 4.37 -8.45 15.91
N ARG A 23 5.32 -8.79 16.79
CA ARG A 23 5.06 -9.50 18.07
C ARG A 23 4.02 -8.80 18.96
N GLY A 24 2.74 -9.12 18.75
CA GLY A 24 1.59 -8.59 19.50
C GLY A 24 0.86 -7.41 18.86
N HIS A 25 1.30 -6.91 17.70
CA HIS A 25 0.71 -5.75 17.04
C HIS A 25 0.64 -5.91 15.52
N ASP A 26 -0.53 -5.64 14.96
CA ASP A 26 -0.75 -5.56 13.52
C ASP A 26 -0.58 -4.11 13.04
N GLU A 27 0.33 -3.91 12.09
CA GLU A 27 0.46 -2.67 11.36
C GLU A 27 -0.38 -2.74 10.08
N LEU A 28 -1.20 -1.72 9.84
CA LEU A 28 -2.02 -1.61 8.64
C LEU A 28 -1.36 -0.65 7.65
N GLY A 29 -1.50 -0.99 6.37
CA GLY A 29 -0.97 -0.19 5.29
C GLY A 29 -1.80 -0.34 4.03
N ILE A 30 -1.60 0.58 3.10
CA ILE A 30 -2.21 0.56 1.78
C ILE A 30 -1.15 0.87 0.73
N VAL A 31 -1.11 0.06 -0.32
CA VAL A 31 -0.53 0.46 -1.62
C VAL A 31 -1.67 0.89 -2.52
N PHE A 32 -1.44 1.84 -3.42
CA PHE A 32 -2.42 2.23 -4.42
C PHE A 32 -1.85 2.16 -5.84
N ASP A 33 -2.72 2.08 -6.83
CA ASP A 33 -2.34 1.97 -8.24
C ASP A 33 -1.93 3.36 -8.77
N SER A 34 -0.70 3.75 -8.44
CA SER A 34 -0.17 5.06 -8.80
C SER A 34 -0.07 5.27 -10.31
N ARG A 35 0.13 4.20 -11.08
CA ARG A 35 0.24 4.26 -12.53
C ARG A 35 -1.07 4.70 -13.16
N SER A 36 -2.18 4.10 -12.74
CA SER A 36 -3.52 4.51 -13.18
C SER A 36 -3.89 5.92 -12.71
N ALA A 37 -3.29 6.40 -11.60
CA ALA A 37 -3.40 7.78 -11.14
C ALA A 37 -2.45 8.76 -11.85
N GLY A 38 -1.60 8.31 -12.79
CA GLY A 38 -0.61 9.15 -13.47
C GLY A 38 0.57 9.58 -12.59
N LEU A 39 0.76 8.94 -11.43
CA LEU A 39 1.82 9.23 -10.46
C LEU A 39 2.96 8.21 -10.59
N MET A 40 4.17 8.72 -10.78
CA MET A 40 5.40 7.92 -10.82
C MET A 40 6.06 7.83 -9.43
N GLY A 41 6.75 6.73 -9.15
CA GLY A 41 7.52 6.54 -7.92
C GLY A 41 6.73 6.00 -6.71
N PHE A 42 5.41 5.82 -6.83
CA PHE A 42 4.56 5.39 -5.70
C PHE A 42 4.10 3.92 -5.76
N SER A 43 4.48 3.16 -6.78
CA SER A 43 3.98 1.79 -6.99
C SER A 43 4.41 0.79 -5.91
N SER A 44 5.40 1.14 -5.09
CA SER A 44 5.93 0.33 -3.99
C SER A 44 5.99 1.14 -2.70
N VAL A 45 5.02 2.04 -2.49
CA VAL A 45 4.92 2.87 -1.28
C VAL A 45 3.73 2.40 -0.45
N VAL A 46 3.99 2.06 0.82
CA VAL A 46 2.97 1.66 1.78
C VAL A 46 2.61 2.85 2.66
N PHE A 47 1.40 3.38 2.48
CA PHE A 47 0.85 4.44 3.33
C PHE A 47 0.23 3.82 4.59
N LYS A 48 0.61 4.32 5.77
CA LYS A 48 0.18 3.81 7.08
C LYS A 48 -1.23 4.29 7.41
N THR A 49 -2.22 3.58 6.88
CA THR A 49 -3.63 3.75 7.18
C THR A 49 -4.39 2.44 6.92
N ASN A 50 -5.70 2.43 7.19
CA ASN A 50 -6.60 1.37 6.76
C ASN A 50 -7.63 1.91 5.77
N LEU A 51 -8.24 1.00 5.00
CA LEU A 51 -9.11 1.36 3.88
C LEU A 51 -10.32 2.20 4.29
N PHE A 52 -10.77 2.06 5.54
CA PHE A 52 -11.93 2.77 6.08
C PHE A 52 -11.59 4.16 6.63
N LEU A 53 -10.30 4.50 6.76
CA LEU A 53 -9.80 5.78 7.26
C LEU A 53 -8.97 6.53 6.19
N LEU A 54 -9.31 6.33 4.91
CA LEU A 54 -8.69 7.09 3.83
C LEU A 54 -9.06 8.59 3.96
N PRO A 55 -8.10 9.50 3.79
CA PRO A 55 -8.38 10.94 3.69
C PRO A 55 -9.26 11.27 2.48
N ALA A 56 -9.93 12.42 2.54
CA ALA A 56 -10.87 12.84 1.49
C ALA A 56 -10.16 13.42 0.27
N THR A 57 -8.90 13.85 0.41
CA THR A 57 -8.13 14.52 -0.65
C THR A 57 -6.82 13.82 -0.96
N TRP A 58 -6.31 14.07 -2.17
CA TRP A 58 -5.07 13.44 -2.61
C TRP A 58 -3.85 13.95 -1.82
N GLU A 59 -3.85 15.25 -1.52
CA GLU A 59 -2.81 15.91 -0.76
C GLU A 59 -2.67 15.32 0.65
N GLU A 60 -3.79 15.15 1.36
CA GLU A 60 -3.80 14.56 2.70
C GLU A 60 -3.34 13.11 2.70
N PHE A 61 -3.74 12.31 1.71
CA PHE A 61 -3.28 10.94 1.59
C PHE A 61 -1.79 10.86 1.29
N LEU A 62 -1.28 11.66 0.36
CA LEU A 62 0.15 11.64 0.01
C LEU A 62 1.03 12.14 1.16
N ALA A 63 0.46 12.90 2.09
CA ALA A 63 1.11 13.35 3.32
C ALA A 63 1.06 12.32 4.47
N LEU A 64 0.34 11.19 4.32
CA LEU A 64 0.31 10.16 5.36
C LEU A 64 1.73 9.59 5.61
N PRO A 65 2.04 9.16 6.85
CA PRO A 65 3.25 8.40 7.11
C PRO A 65 3.34 7.20 6.16
N HIS A 66 4.48 6.99 5.53
CA HIS A 66 4.64 5.92 4.54
C HIS A 66 6.04 5.32 4.56
N GLU A 67 6.13 4.09 4.05
CA GLU A 67 7.39 3.38 3.79
C GLU A 67 7.54 3.22 2.28
N THR A 68 8.71 3.59 1.76
CA THR A 68 9.05 3.46 0.34
C THR A 68 9.97 2.27 0.16
N PHE A 69 9.66 1.44 -0.84
CA PHE A 69 10.44 0.28 -1.23
C PHE A 69 10.83 0.38 -2.71
N ASP A 70 11.91 -0.27 -3.10
CA ASP A 70 12.37 -0.39 -4.48
C ASP A 70 11.39 -1.24 -5.32
N GLY A 71 10.66 -2.16 -4.67
CA GLY A 71 9.79 -3.10 -5.36
C GLY A 71 8.82 -3.87 -4.46
N ALA A 72 7.91 -4.59 -5.10
CA ALA A 72 6.99 -5.51 -4.42
C ALA A 72 7.72 -6.65 -3.68
N GLU A 73 8.93 -7.01 -4.10
CA GLU A 73 9.78 -8.00 -3.43
C GLU A 73 10.27 -7.48 -2.09
N GLU A 74 10.92 -6.32 -2.05
CA GLU A 74 11.40 -5.71 -0.82
C GLU A 74 10.25 -5.41 0.16
N LEU A 75 9.11 -4.94 -0.33
CA LEU A 75 7.89 -4.78 0.49
C LEU A 75 7.46 -6.11 1.15
N PHE A 76 7.52 -7.22 0.40
CA PHE A 76 7.20 -8.54 0.92
C PHE A 76 8.27 -9.03 1.91
N GLU A 77 9.55 -8.80 1.66
CA GLU A 77 10.63 -9.13 2.60
C GLU A 77 10.51 -8.33 3.90
N ALA A 78 10.07 -7.07 3.82
CA ALA A 78 9.74 -6.22 4.96
C ALA A 78 8.51 -6.69 5.76
N GLY A 79 7.88 -7.80 5.37
CA GLY A 79 6.82 -8.47 6.15
C GLY A 79 5.40 -8.04 5.81
N TRP A 80 5.20 -7.13 4.85
CA TRP A 80 3.88 -6.74 4.41
C TRP A 80 3.21 -7.85 3.59
N ARG A 81 1.94 -8.14 3.89
CA ARG A 81 1.12 -9.15 3.23
C ARG A 81 -0.21 -8.54 2.85
N VAL A 82 -0.82 -9.05 1.78
CA VAL A 82 -2.23 -8.74 1.46
C VAL A 82 -3.10 -9.35 2.54
N ASP A 83 -4.09 -8.59 3.02
CA ASP A 83 -5.14 -9.06 3.94
C ASP A 83 -6.43 -9.37 3.17
#